data_AF-A0A8S4BWV3-F1
#
_entry.id   AF-A0A8S4BWV3-F1
#
_cell.length_a   1.000
_cell.length_b   1.000
_cell.length_c   1.000
_cell.angle_alpha   90.00
_cell.angle_beta   90.00
_cell.angle_gamma   90.00
#
_symmetry.space_group_name_H-M   'P 1'
#
loop_
_entity.id
_entity.type
_entity.pdbx_description
1 polymer ?
#
loop_
_entity_poly.entity_id
_entity_poly.type
_entity_poly.pdbx_seq_one_letter_code
_entity_poly.pdbx_strand_id
1 'polypeptide(L)'
;MQSLSRLSQQSPEALAPLQGHTLVFADQSAMNASGHVMLGTMDVHHQWTKLFQQLASYRSVQQQAEWLQERISLLLGGVQVVHTERLGPVQPIAEHYGTLSSFHKSLMSRRLHLHPRSLHGLTMMLENDRSTPRLHEMGHFLIPTNCDPPKLQVFLQSHAPEARRRTLRRKQLQAEEEAVVRACVQTLSLSSLSREPSVSSGQMIQCCQRLLEQRPPPPAGPAHLRTSCEGPVQQPTAVPRWDPSGTPVGQDLRTAPPKPPPCF
;
A
#
# COMPACT_ATOMS: atom_id res chain seq x y z
N MET A 1 13.86 -4.93 -20.04
CA MET A 1 14.64 -3.69 -20.30
C MET A 1 15.19 -3.57 -21.71
N GLN A 2 15.85 -4.60 -22.27
CA GLN A 2 16.45 -4.52 -23.62
C GLN A 2 15.42 -4.29 -24.75
N SER A 3 14.17 -4.73 -24.59
CA SER A 3 13.11 -4.46 -25.58
C SER A 3 12.75 -2.98 -25.64
N LEU A 4 12.44 -2.32 -24.51
CA LEU A 4 12.12 -0.89 -24.52
C LEU A 4 13.28 -0.03 -25.03
N SER A 5 14.52 -0.39 -24.69
CA SER A 5 15.72 0.26 -25.25
C SER A 5 15.78 0.16 -26.77
N ARG A 6 15.54 -1.04 -27.33
CA ARG A 6 15.45 -1.25 -28.78
C ARG A 6 14.33 -0.42 -29.42
N LEU A 7 13.15 -0.31 -28.79
CA LEU A 7 12.06 0.54 -29.30
C LEU A 7 12.49 2.00 -29.41
N SER A 8 13.13 2.51 -28.36
CA SER A 8 13.60 3.90 -28.32
C SER A 8 14.64 4.22 -29.39
N GLN A 9 15.45 3.23 -29.78
CA GLN A 9 16.47 3.40 -30.81
C GLN A 9 15.88 3.30 -32.22
N GLN A 10 14.91 2.40 -32.43
CA GLN A 10 14.33 2.13 -33.74
C GLN A 10 13.23 3.11 -34.14
N SER A 11 12.45 3.60 -33.17
CA SER A 11 11.28 4.46 -33.41
C SER A 11 11.05 5.40 -32.23
N PRO A 12 11.90 6.42 -32.03
CA PRO A 12 11.75 7.38 -30.93
C PRO A 12 10.41 8.12 -30.98
N GLU A 13 9.87 8.39 -32.17
CA GLU A 13 8.56 9.01 -32.37
C GLU A 13 7.40 8.18 -31.81
N ALA A 14 7.54 6.86 -31.75
CA ALA A 14 6.54 5.98 -31.15
C ALA A 14 6.43 6.18 -29.64
N LEU A 15 7.46 6.74 -28.99
CA LEU A 15 7.46 7.02 -27.55
C LEU A 15 6.92 8.40 -27.19
N ALA A 16 6.71 9.30 -28.16
CA ALA A 16 6.14 10.63 -27.90
C ALA A 16 4.82 10.60 -27.10
N PRO A 17 3.88 9.67 -27.36
CA PRO A 17 2.63 9.58 -26.58
C PRO A 17 2.83 9.22 -25.10
N LEU A 18 3.99 8.65 -24.72
CA LEU A 18 4.29 8.26 -23.35
C LEU A 18 4.74 9.42 -22.48
N GLN A 19 5.06 10.57 -23.06
CA GLN A 19 5.55 11.71 -22.29
C GLN A 19 4.56 12.07 -21.17
N GLY A 20 5.07 12.19 -19.94
CA GLY A 20 4.27 12.48 -18.75
C GLY A 20 3.50 11.29 -18.16
N HIS A 21 3.68 10.06 -18.67
CA HIS A 21 3.13 8.86 -18.06
C HIS A 21 4.18 8.11 -17.24
N THR A 22 3.71 7.47 -16.16
CA THR A 22 4.48 6.45 -15.45
C THR A 22 4.35 5.11 -16.18
N LEU A 23 5.49 4.45 -16.41
CA LEU A 23 5.54 3.12 -16.99
C LEU A 23 5.65 2.06 -15.88
N VAL A 24 4.88 0.99 -16.00
CA VAL A 24 4.93 -0.17 -15.11
C VAL A 24 5.11 -1.42 -15.96
N PHE A 25 6.05 -2.28 -15.61
CA PHE A 25 6.16 -3.59 -16.24
C PHE A 25 5.17 -4.55 -15.59
N ALA A 26 4.38 -5.22 -16.42
CA ALA A 26 3.31 -6.11 -15.98
C ALA A 26 3.32 -7.41 -16.80
N ASP A 27 2.40 -8.28 -16.46
CA ASP A 27 2.04 -9.49 -17.19
C ASP A 27 1.34 -9.20 -18.53
N GLN A 28 0.67 -8.04 -18.66
CA GLN A 28 0.00 -7.63 -19.90
C GLN A 28 0.17 -6.13 -20.21
N SER A 29 0.10 -5.77 -21.50
CA SER A 29 0.13 -4.38 -21.95
C SER A 29 -1.25 -3.71 -21.88
N ALA A 30 -1.38 -2.65 -21.09
CA ALA A 30 -2.64 -1.93 -20.87
C ALA A 30 -2.40 -0.55 -20.22
N MET A 31 -3.45 0.06 -19.69
CA MET A 31 -3.36 1.15 -18.70
C MET A 31 -4.07 0.69 -17.44
N ASN A 32 -3.53 0.98 -16.26
CA ASN A 32 -4.18 0.63 -15.00
C ASN A 32 -5.13 1.74 -14.51
N ALA A 33 -5.83 1.49 -13.39
CA ALA A 33 -6.78 2.44 -12.84
C ALA A 33 -6.16 3.77 -12.36
N SER A 34 -4.85 3.77 -12.05
CA SER A 34 -4.08 4.95 -11.67
C SER A 34 -3.62 5.79 -12.87
N GLY A 35 -3.84 5.30 -14.11
CA GLY A 35 -3.37 5.95 -15.33
C GLY A 35 -1.92 5.61 -15.71
N HIS A 36 -1.31 4.64 -15.03
CA HIS A 36 0.01 4.15 -15.42
C HIS A 36 -0.09 3.25 -16.65
N VAL A 37 0.87 3.39 -17.56
CA VAL A 37 0.96 2.57 -18.77
C VAL A 37 1.67 1.27 -18.40
N MET A 38 0.95 0.17 -18.53
CA MET A 38 1.44 -1.18 -18.29
C MET A 38 2.08 -1.72 -19.57
N LEU A 39 3.32 -2.18 -19.49
CA LEU A 39 4.01 -2.87 -20.58
C LEU A 39 4.15 -4.34 -20.22
N GLY A 40 3.47 -5.19 -20.96
CA GLY A 40 3.56 -6.64 -20.83
C GLY A 40 4.99 -7.09 -21.08
N THR A 41 5.57 -7.80 -20.12
CA THR A 41 6.98 -8.25 -20.20
C THR A 41 7.22 -9.26 -21.32
N MET A 42 6.18 -9.99 -21.74
CA MET A 42 6.20 -10.97 -22.83
C MET A 42 5.77 -10.38 -24.19
N ASP A 43 5.32 -9.12 -24.22
CA ASP A 43 4.80 -8.50 -25.44
C ASP A 43 5.93 -8.00 -26.36
N VAL A 44 5.64 -8.03 -27.66
CA VAL A 44 6.52 -7.47 -28.69
C VAL A 44 6.27 -5.98 -28.89
N HIS A 45 7.27 -5.25 -29.37
CA HIS A 45 7.27 -3.79 -29.53
C HIS A 45 6.06 -3.24 -30.29
N HIS A 46 5.62 -3.92 -31.35
CA HIS A 46 4.46 -3.51 -32.13
C HIS A 46 3.16 -3.50 -31.31
N GLN A 47 3.03 -4.40 -30.33
CA GLN A 47 1.89 -4.41 -29.42
C GLN A 47 1.90 -3.20 -28.49
N TRP A 48 3.09 -2.76 -28.05
CA TRP A 48 3.25 -1.52 -27.27
C TRP A 48 2.93 -0.28 -28.12
N THR A 49 3.36 -0.23 -29.37
CA THR A 49 3.03 0.90 -30.26
C THR A 49 1.51 1.07 -30.44
N LYS A 50 0.78 -0.04 -30.59
CA LYS A 50 -0.70 -0.01 -30.62
C LYS A 50 -1.30 0.54 -29.34
N LEU A 51 -0.79 0.10 -28.18
CA LEU A 51 -1.21 0.64 -26.89
C LEU A 51 -1.00 2.17 -26.83
N PHE A 52 0.15 2.66 -27.30
CA PHE A 52 0.49 4.08 -27.28
C PHE A 52 -0.46 4.93 -28.13
N GLN A 53 -0.86 4.41 -29.29
CA GLN A 53 -1.87 5.05 -30.14
C GLN A 53 -3.26 5.12 -29.48
N GLN A 54 -3.55 4.20 -28.56
CA GLN A 54 -4.85 4.11 -27.87
C GLN A 54 -4.91 4.84 -26.52
N LEU A 55 -3.81 5.48 -26.06
CA LEU A 55 -3.77 6.10 -24.72
C LEU A 55 -4.88 7.13 -24.48
N ALA A 56 -5.25 7.91 -25.49
CA ALA A 56 -6.36 8.87 -25.38
C ALA A 56 -7.71 8.19 -25.08
N SER A 57 -7.94 6.99 -25.64
CA SER A 57 -9.12 6.19 -25.35
C SER A 57 -9.09 5.69 -23.89
N TYR A 58 -7.95 5.17 -23.43
CA TYR A 58 -7.80 4.73 -22.04
C TYR A 58 -8.00 5.87 -21.03
N ARG A 59 -7.51 7.08 -21.32
CA ARG A 59 -7.78 8.26 -20.49
C ARG A 59 -9.28 8.58 -20.41
N SER A 60 -10.00 8.41 -21.51
CA SER A 60 -11.46 8.63 -21.52
C SER A 60 -12.17 7.62 -20.61
N VAL A 61 -11.75 6.35 -20.62
CA VAL A 61 -12.26 5.31 -19.71
C VAL A 61 -11.87 5.60 -18.26
N GLN A 62 -10.64 6.07 -18.02
CA GLN A 62 -10.18 6.46 -16.68
C GLN A 62 -11.07 7.55 -16.09
N GLN A 63 -11.33 8.63 -16.85
CA GLN A 63 -12.25 9.68 -16.42
C GLN A 63 -13.64 9.09 -16.13
N GLN A 64 -14.19 8.27 -17.03
CA GLN A 64 -15.49 7.62 -16.80
C GLN A 64 -15.53 6.77 -15.52
N ALA A 65 -14.42 6.10 -15.17
CA ALA A 65 -14.30 5.35 -13.94
C ALA A 65 -14.32 6.26 -12.70
N GLU A 66 -13.64 7.42 -12.74
CA GLU A 66 -13.65 8.43 -11.68
C GLU A 66 -15.08 8.97 -11.45
N TRP A 67 -15.77 9.39 -12.52
CA TRP A 67 -17.17 9.83 -12.44
C TRP A 67 -18.07 8.74 -11.83
N LEU A 68 -17.82 7.48 -12.17
CA LEU A 68 -18.60 6.37 -11.66
C LEU A 68 -18.33 6.08 -10.18
N GLN A 69 -17.08 6.23 -9.73
CA GLN A 69 -16.72 6.18 -8.30
C GLN A 69 -17.45 7.26 -7.50
N GLU A 70 -17.51 8.49 -8.02
CA GLU A 70 -18.25 9.58 -7.39
C GLU A 70 -19.76 9.29 -7.30
N ARG A 71 -20.34 8.75 -8.38
CA ARG A 71 -21.76 8.34 -8.38
C ARG A 71 -22.02 7.25 -7.33
N ILE A 72 -21.17 6.24 -7.24
CA ILE A 72 -21.28 5.19 -6.22
C ILE A 72 -21.14 5.80 -4.81
N SER A 73 -20.19 6.71 -4.60
CA SER A 73 -20.00 7.43 -3.33
C SER A 73 -21.29 8.11 -2.87
N LEU A 74 -21.95 8.86 -3.75
CA LEU A 74 -23.20 9.56 -3.44
C LEU A 74 -24.32 8.60 -3.04
N LEU A 75 -24.45 7.47 -3.75
CA LEU A 75 -25.45 6.45 -3.44
C LEU A 75 -25.22 5.76 -2.10
N LEU A 76 -23.96 5.69 -1.68
CA LEU A 76 -23.54 5.07 -0.44
C LEU A 76 -23.31 6.09 0.68
N GLY A 77 -23.98 7.25 0.63
CA GLY A 77 -23.95 8.22 1.72
C GLY A 77 -22.63 8.99 1.85
N GLY A 78 -21.93 9.19 0.74
CA GLY A 78 -20.73 10.02 0.63
C GLY A 78 -19.44 9.32 1.04
N VAL A 79 -19.40 7.98 1.04
CA VAL A 79 -18.19 7.20 1.30
C VAL A 79 -17.21 7.30 0.13
N GLN A 80 -15.93 7.53 0.40
CA GLN A 80 -14.94 7.61 -0.66
C GLN A 80 -14.65 6.22 -1.23
N VAL A 81 -14.93 6.02 -2.51
CA VAL A 81 -14.58 4.79 -3.22
C VAL A 81 -13.15 4.92 -3.74
N VAL A 82 -12.23 4.11 -3.22
CA VAL A 82 -10.82 4.14 -3.65
C VAL A 82 -10.45 2.84 -4.35
N HIS A 83 -9.60 2.96 -5.36
CA HIS A 83 -8.88 1.84 -5.94
C HIS A 83 -7.52 1.72 -5.25
N THR A 84 -7.11 0.50 -4.92
CA THR A 84 -5.78 0.24 -4.39
C THR A 84 -5.18 -0.91 -5.17
N GLU A 85 -4.05 -0.67 -5.81
CA GLU A 85 -3.28 -1.72 -6.47
C GLU A 85 -2.78 -2.69 -5.38
N ARG A 86 -3.23 -3.94 -5.48
CA ARG A 86 -2.83 -5.01 -4.54
C ARG A 86 -1.46 -5.56 -4.91
N LEU A 87 -0.84 -6.26 -3.97
CA LEU A 87 0.25 -7.19 -4.24
C LEU A 87 -0.31 -8.32 -5.13
N GLY A 88 -0.14 -8.19 -6.45
CA GLY A 88 -0.69 -9.10 -7.44
C GLY A 88 -0.62 -8.51 -8.86
N PRO A 89 -1.23 -9.18 -9.85
CA PRO A 89 -1.35 -8.66 -11.21
C PRO A 89 -1.99 -7.26 -11.21
N VAL A 90 -1.38 -6.33 -11.93
CA VAL A 90 -1.93 -4.98 -12.06
C VAL A 90 -3.16 -5.06 -12.96
N GLN A 91 -4.29 -4.57 -12.46
CA GLN A 91 -5.55 -4.67 -13.20
C GLN A 91 -5.69 -3.57 -14.27
N PRO A 92 -6.09 -3.91 -15.50
CA PRO A 92 -6.43 -2.93 -16.54
C PRO A 92 -7.62 -2.05 -16.16
N ILE A 93 -7.59 -0.80 -16.61
CA ILE A 93 -8.66 0.18 -16.40
C ILE A 93 -10.02 -0.29 -16.94
N ALA A 94 -10.04 -1.03 -18.06
CA ALA A 94 -11.27 -1.55 -18.64
C ALA A 94 -11.98 -2.54 -17.71
N GLU A 95 -11.22 -3.41 -17.03
CA GLU A 95 -11.78 -4.36 -16.06
C GLU A 95 -12.22 -3.66 -14.77
N HIS A 96 -11.44 -2.69 -14.29
CA HIS A 96 -11.81 -1.86 -13.14
C HIS A 96 -13.11 -1.10 -13.40
N TYR A 97 -13.24 -0.48 -14.59
CA TYR A 97 -14.48 0.16 -15.01
C TYR A 97 -15.65 -0.82 -15.09
N GLY A 98 -15.44 -2.01 -15.67
CA GLY A 98 -16.47 -3.06 -15.72
C GLY A 98 -16.95 -3.50 -14.33
N THR A 99 -16.02 -3.58 -13.38
CA THR A 99 -16.30 -3.88 -11.97
C THR A 99 -17.15 -2.79 -11.32
N LEU A 100 -16.76 -1.53 -11.46
CA LEU A 100 -17.53 -0.38 -10.96
C LEU A 100 -18.91 -0.31 -11.60
N SER A 101 -19.01 -0.56 -12.92
CA SER A 101 -20.26 -0.51 -13.69
C SER A 101 -21.24 -1.56 -13.22
N SER A 102 -20.76 -2.79 -13.00
CA SER A 102 -21.58 -3.90 -12.50
C SER A 102 -22.06 -3.62 -11.08
N PHE A 103 -21.17 -3.13 -10.21
CA PHE A 103 -21.52 -2.76 -8.84
C PHE A 103 -22.54 -1.61 -8.81
N HIS A 104 -22.32 -0.53 -9.56
CA HIS A 104 -23.27 0.58 -9.68
C HIS A 104 -24.64 0.11 -10.18
N LYS A 105 -24.71 -0.75 -11.19
CA LYS A 105 -25.97 -1.35 -11.67
C LYS A 105 -26.68 -2.14 -10.57
N SER A 106 -25.94 -2.92 -9.78
CA SER A 106 -26.49 -3.62 -8.61
C SER A 106 -27.10 -2.64 -7.60
N LEU A 107 -26.41 -1.55 -7.26
CA LEU A 107 -26.93 -0.50 -6.36
C LEU A 107 -28.17 0.20 -6.94
N MET A 108 -28.28 0.33 -8.27
CA MET A 108 -29.46 0.90 -8.91
C MET A 108 -30.67 -0.03 -8.93
N SER A 109 -30.46 -1.35 -8.85
CA SER A 109 -31.55 -2.33 -8.84
C SER A 109 -32.42 -2.25 -7.59
N ARG A 110 -31.88 -1.77 -6.46
CA ARG A 110 -32.59 -1.62 -5.18
C ARG A 110 -32.19 -0.31 -4.51
N ARG A 111 -33.19 0.53 -4.21
CA ARG A 111 -32.95 1.80 -3.49
C ARG A 111 -32.41 1.55 -2.09
N LEU A 112 -31.29 2.19 -1.79
CA LEU A 112 -30.71 2.22 -0.46
C LEU A 112 -31.21 3.44 0.30
N HIS A 113 -31.51 3.25 1.58
CA HIS A 113 -31.98 4.28 2.49
C HIS A 113 -30.80 4.80 3.33
N LEU A 114 -29.83 5.39 2.64
CA LEU A 114 -28.66 6.04 3.25
C LEU A 114 -28.82 7.55 3.15
N HIS A 115 -28.53 8.26 4.24
CA HIS A 115 -28.44 9.71 4.18
C HIS A 115 -27.20 10.10 3.34
N PRO A 116 -27.28 11.10 2.44
CA PRO A 116 -26.18 11.42 1.50
C PRO A 116 -24.81 11.72 2.13
N ARG A 117 -24.77 11.99 3.44
CA ARG A 117 -23.55 12.26 4.21
C ARG A 117 -23.30 11.30 5.38
N SER A 118 -24.10 10.23 5.53
CA SER A 118 -23.97 9.33 6.70
C SER A 118 -22.60 8.67 6.80
N LEU A 119 -21.92 8.45 5.67
CA LEU A 119 -20.60 7.81 5.59
C LEU A 119 -19.50 8.77 5.14
N HIS A 120 -19.77 10.07 5.10
CA HIS A 120 -18.77 11.06 4.73
C HIS A 120 -17.53 10.99 5.64
N GLY A 121 -16.35 11.08 5.04
CA GLY A 121 -15.05 10.95 5.72
C GLY A 121 -14.60 9.51 5.98
N LEU A 122 -15.36 8.51 5.51
CA LEU A 122 -14.98 7.10 5.48
C LEU A 122 -14.58 6.69 4.07
N THR A 123 -13.86 5.57 3.98
CA THR A 123 -13.32 5.05 2.73
C THR A 123 -13.76 3.61 2.53
N MET A 124 -14.02 3.23 1.29
CA MET A 124 -14.30 1.86 0.89
C MET A 124 -13.49 1.43 -0.32
N MET A 125 -13.23 0.13 -0.41
CA MET A 125 -12.60 -0.55 -1.54
C MET A 125 -13.52 -1.67 -2.02
N LEU A 126 -13.53 -1.89 -3.33
CA LEU A 126 -14.20 -3.04 -3.93
C LEU A 126 -13.25 -4.24 -3.98
N GLU A 127 -13.75 -5.43 -3.62
CA GLU A 127 -13.02 -6.68 -3.70
C GLU A 127 -13.76 -7.69 -4.58
N ASN A 128 -13.03 -8.43 -5.41
CA ASN A 128 -13.61 -9.51 -6.23
C ASN A 128 -13.51 -10.89 -5.56
N ASP A 129 -12.60 -11.07 -4.60
CA ASP A 129 -12.20 -12.40 -4.11
C ASP A 129 -13.01 -12.91 -2.90
N ARG A 130 -14.03 -12.17 -2.47
CA ARG A 130 -14.75 -12.45 -1.20
C ARG A 130 -16.26 -12.38 -1.38
N SER A 131 -16.97 -13.06 -0.49
CA SER A 131 -18.44 -13.11 -0.48
C SER A 131 -19.10 -12.17 0.54
N THR A 132 -18.36 -11.72 1.55
CA THR A 132 -18.92 -10.92 2.67
C THR A 132 -18.19 -9.58 2.86
N PRO A 133 -18.92 -8.48 3.10
CA PRO A 133 -18.31 -7.19 3.41
C PRO A 133 -17.63 -7.21 4.78
N ARG A 134 -16.53 -6.48 4.92
CA ARG A 134 -15.72 -6.44 6.16
C ARG A 134 -15.16 -5.06 6.44
N LEU A 135 -14.86 -4.80 7.71
CA LEU A 135 -14.22 -3.58 8.16
C LEU A 135 -12.74 -3.84 8.46
N HIS A 136 -11.85 -3.23 7.67
CA HIS A 136 -10.41 -3.31 7.85
C HIS A 136 -9.96 -2.62 9.14
N GLU A 137 -8.80 -3.00 9.68
CA GLU A 137 -8.22 -2.41 10.90
C GLU A 137 -7.95 -0.90 10.74
N MET A 138 -7.65 -0.45 9.52
CA MET A 138 -7.47 0.97 9.19
C MET A 138 -8.77 1.78 9.15
N GLY A 139 -9.93 1.14 9.34
CA GLY A 139 -11.25 1.78 9.25
C GLY A 139 -11.81 1.86 7.83
N HIS A 140 -11.26 1.11 6.89
CA HIS A 140 -11.75 1.03 5.51
C HIS A 140 -12.78 -0.09 5.36
N PHE A 141 -13.85 0.16 4.62
CA PHE A 141 -14.77 -0.90 4.22
C PHE A 141 -14.20 -1.69 3.04
N LEU A 142 -14.25 -3.00 3.14
CA LEU A 142 -13.89 -3.94 2.07
C LEU A 142 -15.17 -4.59 1.58
N ILE A 143 -15.62 -4.21 0.38
CA ILE A 143 -16.95 -4.54 -0.13
C ILE A 143 -16.85 -5.46 -1.35
N PRO A 144 -17.39 -6.69 -1.27
CA PRO A 144 -17.55 -7.55 -2.44
C PRO A 144 -18.35 -6.89 -3.55
N THR A 145 -17.93 -7.07 -4.79
CA THR A 145 -18.60 -6.50 -5.98
C THR A 145 -19.95 -7.15 -6.26
N ASN A 146 -20.17 -8.37 -5.77
CA ASN A 146 -21.42 -9.12 -5.83
C ASN A 146 -22.27 -9.01 -4.55
N CYS A 147 -21.98 -8.06 -3.66
CA CYS A 147 -22.72 -7.90 -2.40
C CYS A 147 -24.18 -7.50 -2.66
N ASP A 148 -25.10 -8.11 -1.91
CA ASP A 148 -26.53 -7.77 -1.95
C ASP A 148 -26.79 -6.37 -1.35
N PRO A 149 -27.43 -5.43 -2.09
CA PRO A 149 -27.54 -4.04 -1.65
C PRO A 149 -28.22 -3.83 -0.28
N PRO A 150 -29.32 -4.52 0.08
CA PRO A 150 -29.89 -4.44 1.44
C PRO A 150 -28.92 -4.89 2.55
N LYS A 151 -28.20 -6.00 2.35
CA LYS A 151 -27.19 -6.47 3.31
C LYS A 151 -26.04 -5.47 3.43
N LEU A 152 -25.61 -4.89 2.32
CA LEU A 152 -24.60 -3.84 2.29
C LEU A 152 -25.05 -2.62 3.10
N GLN A 153 -26.29 -2.17 2.95
CA GLN A 153 -26.82 -1.02 3.69
C GLN A 153 -26.71 -1.23 5.20
N VAL A 154 -27.22 -2.37 5.69
CA VAL A 154 -27.20 -2.71 7.12
C VAL A 154 -25.76 -2.75 7.62
N PHE A 155 -24.88 -3.43 6.88
CA PHE A 155 -23.46 -3.52 7.24
C PHE A 155 -22.80 -2.15 7.36
N LEU A 156 -22.97 -1.27 6.37
CA LEU A 156 -22.37 0.06 6.37
C LEU A 156 -22.88 0.90 7.54
N GLN A 157 -24.20 0.87 7.81
CA GLN A 157 -24.81 1.63 8.91
C GLN A 157 -24.33 1.15 10.27
N SER A 158 -24.28 -0.17 10.50
CA SER A 158 -23.90 -0.72 11.80
C SER A 158 -22.40 -0.55 12.11
N HIS A 159 -21.55 -0.51 11.09
CA HIS A 159 -20.09 -0.42 11.26
C HIS A 159 -19.52 0.99 11.08
N ALA A 160 -20.32 1.98 10.67
CA ALA A 160 -19.87 3.36 10.51
C ALA A 160 -19.22 3.97 11.76
N PRO A 161 -19.78 3.81 12.99
CA PRO A 161 -19.14 4.36 14.20
C PRO A 161 -17.75 3.77 14.43
N GLU A 162 -17.60 2.45 14.22
CA GLU A 162 -16.32 1.76 14.39
C GLU A 162 -15.30 2.18 13.34
N ALA A 163 -15.72 2.32 12.08
CA ALA A 163 -14.87 2.80 11.00
C ALA A 163 -14.33 4.22 11.30
N ARG A 164 -15.17 5.10 11.85
CA ARG A 164 -14.76 6.45 12.28
C ARG A 164 -13.73 6.39 13.41
N ARG A 165 -13.97 5.56 14.42
CA ARG A 165 -13.05 5.36 15.56
C ARG A 165 -11.68 4.90 15.10
N ARG A 166 -11.63 3.86 14.25
CA ARG A 166 -10.37 3.33 13.68
C ARG A 166 -9.65 4.36 12.83
N THR A 167 -10.37 5.08 11.97
CA THR A 167 -9.80 6.14 11.13
C THR A 167 -9.18 7.26 11.98
N LEU A 168 -9.87 7.70 13.03
CA LEU A 168 -9.37 8.73 13.94
C LEU A 168 -8.11 8.25 14.68
N ARG A 169 -8.15 7.05 15.26
CA ARG A 169 -7.00 6.46 15.97
C ARG A 169 -5.78 6.33 15.07
N ARG A 170 -5.97 5.89 13.82
CA ARG A 170 -4.89 5.80 12.83
C ARG A 170 -4.28 7.17 12.55
N LYS A 171 -5.10 8.21 12.34
CA LYS A 171 -4.60 9.58 12.11
C LYS A 171 -3.79 10.11 13.31
N GLN A 172 -4.24 9.82 14.53
CA GLN A 172 -3.50 10.18 15.75
C GLN A 172 -2.14 9.48 15.81
N LEU A 173 -2.12 8.16 15.61
CA LEU A 173 -0.87 7.39 15.62
C LEU A 173 0.10 7.83 14.53
N GLN A 174 -0.40 8.19 13.35
CA GLN A 174 0.45 8.69 12.27
C GLN A 174 1.08 10.04 12.64
N ALA A 175 0.31 10.97 13.20
CA ALA A 175 0.84 12.27 13.63
C ALA A 175 1.86 12.13 14.77
N GLU A 176 1.62 11.22 15.72
CA GLU A 176 2.54 10.91 16.81
C GLU A 176 3.84 10.28 16.27
N GLU A 177 3.73 9.29 15.39
CA GLU A 177 4.88 8.66 14.72
C GLU A 177 5.73 9.70 13.98
N GLU A 178 5.11 10.55 13.16
CA GLU A 178 5.83 11.60 12.42
C GLU A 178 6.55 12.58 13.37
N ALA A 179 5.94 12.92 14.51
CA ALA A 179 6.54 13.80 15.51
C ALA A 179 7.76 13.15 16.19
N VAL A 180 7.65 11.89 16.65
CA VAL A 180 8.74 11.20 17.34
C VAL A 180 9.87 10.86 16.35
N VAL A 181 9.56 10.44 15.12
CA VAL A 181 10.55 10.22 14.07
C VAL A 181 11.36 11.49 13.81
N ARG A 182 10.69 12.64 13.69
CA ARG A 182 11.36 13.94 13.50
C ARG A 182 12.28 14.28 14.68
N ALA A 183 11.82 14.06 15.91
CA ALA A 183 12.64 14.26 17.10
C ALA A 183 13.88 13.36 17.12
N CYS A 184 13.75 12.08 16.76
CA CYS A 184 14.88 11.15 16.62
C CYS A 184 15.90 11.64 15.59
N VAL A 185 15.44 12.01 14.40
CA VAL A 185 16.32 12.47 13.32
C VAL A 185 17.12 13.69 13.76
N GLN A 186 16.49 14.66 14.42
CA GLN A 186 17.14 15.87 14.91
C GLN A 186 18.10 15.59 16.07
N THR A 187 17.66 14.82 17.07
CA THR A 187 18.43 14.60 18.32
C THR A 187 19.65 13.70 18.09
N LEU A 188 19.54 12.73 17.18
CA LEU A 188 20.61 11.77 16.88
C LEU A 188 21.39 12.15 15.62
N SER A 189 21.15 13.34 15.05
CA SER A 189 21.82 13.85 13.84
C SER A 189 21.77 12.87 12.65
N LEU A 190 20.62 12.22 12.46
CA LEU A 190 20.42 11.26 11.37
C LEU A 190 20.11 11.98 10.07
N SER A 191 20.49 11.37 8.94
CA SER A 191 20.07 11.86 7.62
C SER A 191 18.64 11.45 7.30
N SER A 192 18.25 10.22 7.67
CA SER A 192 16.84 9.81 7.65
C SER A 192 16.57 8.63 8.58
N LEU A 193 15.30 8.50 8.96
CA LEU A 193 14.77 7.35 9.66
C LEU A 193 13.56 6.84 8.88
N SER A 194 13.61 5.58 8.46
CA SER A 194 12.55 4.95 7.67
C SER A 194 12.01 3.72 8.39
N ARG A 195 10.72 3.45 8.14
CA ARG A 195 10.02 2.30 8.71
C ARG A 195 9.78 1.25 7.63
N GLU A 196 10.00 -0.02 7.95
CA GLU A 196 9.53 -1.09 7.08
C GLU A 196 8.00 -1.22 7.09
N PRO A 197 7.39 -1.69 5.99
CA PRO A 197 5.92 -1.85 5.91
C PRO A 197 5.34 -2.78 6.98
N SER A 198 6.13 -3.73 7.47
CA SER A 198 5.74 -4.70 8.50
C SER A 198 5.64 -4.11 9.90
N VAL A 199 6.29 -2.97 10.16
CA VAL A 199 6.30 -2.31 11.46
C VAL A 199 5.06 -1.42 11.56
N SER A 200 4.28 -1.57 12.62
CA SER A 200 3.14 -0.69 12.89
C SER A 200 3.59 0.69 13.41
N SER A 201 2.74 1.70 13.26
CA SER A 201 2.99 3.04 13.82
C SER A 201 3.25 3.00 15.33
N GLY A 202 2.52 2.16 16.08
CA GLY A 202 2.72 1.99 17.52
C GLY A 202 4.10 1.43 17.86
N GLN A 203 4.56 0.41 17.14
CA GLN A 203 5.91 -0.15 17.33
C GLN A 203 6.99 0.87 16.96
N MET A 204 6.77 1.66 15.90
CA MET A 204 7.71 2.70 15.48
C MET A 204 7.84 3.79 16.54
N ILE A 205 6.72 4.27 17.09
CA ILE A 205 6.69 5.26 18.18
C ILE A 205 7.50 4.73 19.38
N GLN A 206 7.23 3.50 19.83
CA GLN A 206 7.94 2.89 20.95
C GLN A 206 9.43 2.69 20.68
N CYS A 207 9.81 2.33 19.46
CA CYS A 207 11.21 2.21 19.07
C CYS A 207 11.91 3.58 19.14
N CYS A 208 11.30 4.60 18.57
CA CYS A 208 11.85 5.96 18.53
C CYS A 208 11.96 6.57 19.94
N GLN A 209 10.96 6.37 20.80
CA GLN A 209 11.00 6.78 22.20
C GLN A 209 12.20 6.16 22.93
N ARG A 210 12.40 4.84 22.79
CA ARG A 210 13.57 4.15 23.39
C ARG A 210 14.90 4.68 22.86
N LEU A 211 15.00 4.99 21.56
CA LEU A 211 16.21 5.57 20.98
C LEU A 211 16.53 6.95 21.57
N LEU A 212 15.51 7.78 21.81
CA LEU A 212 15.66 9.09 22.43
C LEU A 212 16.05 9.00 23.91
N GLU A 213 15.56 7.98 24.62
CA GLU A 213 15.91 7.72 26.03
C GLU A 213 17.35 7.25 26.18
N GLN A 214 17.80 6.31 25.33
CA GLN A 214 19.15 5.74 25.44
C GLN A 214 20.26 6.67 24.93
N ARG A 215 19.92 7.65 24.09
CA ARG A 215 20.86 8.63 23.48
C ARG A 215 22.18 7.98 23.02
N PRO A 216 22.12 7.03 22.07
CA PRO A 216 23.34 6.43 21.54
C PRO A 216 24.29 7.51 21.01
N PRO A 217 25.61 7.29 21.08
CA PRO A 217 26.58 8.26 20.60
C PRO A 217 26.29 8.62 19.14
N PRO A 218 26.41 9.91 18.77
CA PRO A 218 26.12 10.35 17.42
C PRO A 218 27.02 9.62 16.42
N PRO A 219 26.48 9.23 15.25
CA PRO A 219 27.26 8.54 14.24
C PRO A 219 28.39 9.44 13.72
N ALA A 220 29.54 8.85 13.38
CA ALA A 220 30.72 9.57 12.86
C ALA A 220 30.53 10.15 11.43
N GLY A 221 29.30 10.12 10.89
CA GLY A 221 28.94 10.56 9.55
C GLY A 221 27.43 10.44 9.30
N PRO A 222 26.95 10.83 8.09
CA PRO A 222 25.54 10.75 7.74
C PRO A 222 25.03 9.30 7.84
N ALA A 223 24.03 9.08 8.69
CA ALA A 223 23.47 7.76 8.97
C ALA A 223 21.99 7.69 8.58
N HIS A 224 21.63 6.56 7.95
CA HIS A 224 20.26 6.19 7.64
C HIS A 224 19.86 5.01 8.53
N LEU A 225 18.82 5.17 9.34
CA LEU A 225 18.27 4.10 10.15
C LEU A 225 16.99 3.56 9.53
N ARG A 226 16.86 2.23 9.53
CA ARG A 226 15.64 1.54 9.14
C ARG A 226 15.18 0.65 10.28
N THR A 227 13.92 0.80 10.68
CA THR A 227 13.31 -0.10 11.66
C THR A 227 12.68 -1.28 10.92
N SER A 228 13.06 -2.49 11.31
CA SER A 228 12.53 -3.76 10.79
C SER A 228 11.90 -4.56 11.93
N CYS A 229 10.99 -5.47 11.58
CA CYS A 229 10.29 -6.35 12.52
C CYS A 229 11.10 -7.57 12.98
N GLU A 230 12.38 -7.70 12.62
CA GLU A 230 13.19 -8.81 13.15
C GLU A 230 13.32 -8.72 14.68
N GLY A 231 13.23 -9.88 15.32
CA GLY A 231 12.99 -10.08 16.76
C GLY A 231 13.99 -9.43 17.73
N PRO A 232 13.90 -9.73 19.04
CA PRO A 232 14.56 -8.95 20.07
C PRO A 232 16.06 -8.80 19.78
N VAL A 233 16.52 -7.55 19.87
CA VAL A 233 17.92 -7.12 19.77
C VAL A 233 18.82 -8.17 20.39
N GLN A 234 19.44 -9.01 19.56
CA GLN A 234 20.59 -9.78 20.01
C GLN A 234 21.68 -8.75 20.28
N GLN A 235 22.14 -8.71 21.53
CA GLN A 235 23.35 -8.01 21.92
C GLN A 235 24.47 -8.36 20.94
N PRO A 236 25.41 -7.44 20.67
CA PRO A 236 26.51 -7.71 19.75
C PRO A 236 27.33 -8.89 20.31
N THR A 237 27.13 -10.08 19.75
CA THR A 237 28.01 -11.21 20.01
C THR A 237 29.40 -10.83 19.48
N ALA A 238 30.37 -10.84 20.39
CA ALA A 238 31.77 -10.57 20.09
C ALA A 238 32.23 -11.38 18.87
N VAL A 239 32.85 -10.69 17.92
CA VAL A 239 33.48 -11.30 16.74
C VAL A 239 34.54 -12.31 17.24
N PRO A 240 34.51 -13.58 16.81
CA PRO A 240 35.60 -14.50 17.14
C PRO A 240 36.86 -14.04 16.42
N ARG A 241 37.94 -13.81 17.19
CA ARG A 241 39.30 -13.65 16.64
C ARG A 241 39.70 -14.94 15.94
N TRP A 242 40.05 -14.84 14.67
CA TRP A 242 40.74 -15.90 13.93
C TRP A 242 42.24 -15.61 13.97
N ASP A 243 43.03 -16.60 14.37
CA ASP A 243 44.49 -16.57 14.20
C ASP A 243 44.84 -16.96 12.74
N PRO A 244 45.99 -16.55 12.17
CA PRO A 244 46.33 -16.68 10.75
C PRO A 244 46.39 -18.12 10.19
N SER A 245 46.23 -19.14 11.04
CA SER A 245 46.34 -20.56 10.71
C SER A 245 45.00 -21.31 10.64
N GLY A 246 43.86 -20.63 10.81
CA GLY A 246 42.54 -21.19 10.42
C GLY A 246 42.04 -22.39 11.24
N THR A 247 42.25 -22.42 12.56
CA THR A 247 41.62 -23.40 13.47
C THR A 247 40.82 -22.73 14.60
N PRO A 248 39.62 -23.24 14.96
CA PRO A 248 38.79 -22.65 16.00
C PRO A 248 39.27 -23.02 17.41
N VAL A 249 39.41 -22.03 18.29
CA VAL A 249 39.67 -22.23 19.73
C VAL A 249 38.36 -22.62 20.43
N GLY A 250 38.38 -23.73 21.18
CA GLY A 250 37.19 -24.38 21.75
C GLY A 250 36.38 -23.53 22.75
N GLN A 251 35.06 -23.73 22.74
CA GLN A 251 34.11 -23.16 23.70
C GLN A 251 33.75 -24.18 24.79
N ASP A 252 33.92 -23.81 26.05
CA ASP A 252 33.43 -24.54 27.22
C ASP A 252 31.89 -24.43 27.33
N LEU A 253 31.22 -25.58 27.51
CA LEU A 253 29.79 -25.70 27.81
C LEU A 253 29.49 -25.21 29.23
N ARG A 254 28.70 -24.13 29.39
CA ARG A 254 27.83 -23.94 30.57
C ARG A 254 26.48 -23.28 30.22
N THR A 255 25.43 -24.08 30.40
CA THR A 255 24.03 -23.75 30.81
C THR A 255 23.36 -22.48 30.26
N ALA A 256 22.35 -22.68 29.40
CA ALA A 256 21.44 -21.64 28.91
C ALA A 256 20.36 -21.26 29.95
N PRO A 257 19.99 -19.97 30.10
CA PRO A 257 18.86 -19.54 30.92
C PRO A 257 17.50 -19.70 30.20
N PRO A 258 16.37 -19.74 30.94
CA PRO A 258 15.06 -20.06 30.36
C PRO A 258 14.50 -18.92 29.50
N LYS A 259 13.74 -19.30 28.45
CA LYS A 259 13.05 -18.37 27.54
C LYS A 259 11.95 -17.56 28.26
N PRO A 260 11.83 -16.24 28.00
CA PRO A 260 10.66 -15.47 28.42
C PRO A 260 9.43 -15.78 27.55
N PRO A 261 8.20 -15.59 28.07
CA PRO A 261 6.95 -15.87 27.35
C PRO A 261 6.69 -14.85 26.23
N PRO A 262 5.88 -15.22 25.21
CA PRO A 262 5.61 -14.35 24.06
C PRO A 262 4.65 -13.22 24.45
N CYS A 263 4.99 -11.98 24.08
CA CYS A 263 4.09 -10.83 24.15
C CYS A 263 3.18 -10.78 22.91
N PHE A 264 1.88 -10.56 23.15
CA PHE A 264 0.84 -10.24 22.16
C PHE A 264 0.99 -8.82 21.61
#